data_AF-A0A928JKJ7-F1
#
_entry.id   AF-A0A928JKJ7-F1
#
_cell.length_a   1.000
_cell.length_b   1.000
_cell.length_c   1.000
_cell.angle_alpha   90.00
_cell.angle_beta   90.00
_cell.angle_gamma   90.00
#
_symmetry.space_group_name_H-M   'P 1'
#
loop_
_entity.id
_entity.type
_entity.pdbx_description
1 polymer ?
#
loop_
_entity_poly.entity_id
_entity_poly.type
_entity_poly.pdbx_seq_one_letter_code
_entity_poly.pdbx_strand_id
1 'polypeptide(L)' 'MDNRIKDLREDRDLTQTQVAKAIGITQRKYSYIETGTQQLTDEILIKLAKFYGVSVDYILKLSDK' A
#
# COMPACT_ATOMS: atom_id res chain seq x y z
N MET A 1 11.74 8.43 1.69
CA MET A 1 10.62 8.57 2.64
C MET A 1 10.19 7.16 2.97
N ASP A 2 10.24 6.80 4.24
CA ASP A 2 9.98 5.45 4.71
C ASP A 2 8.46 5.16 4.65
N ASN A 3 8.04 4.18 3.86
CA ASN A 3 6.63 3.87 3.58
C ASN A 3 6.41 2.35 3.49
N ARG A 4 5.70 1.78 4.48
CA ARG A 4 5.44 0.34 4.56
C ARG A 4 4.71 -0.23 3.36
N ILE A 5 3.94 0.58 2.63
CA ILE A 5 3.27 0.12 1.41
C ILE A 5 4.29 -0.21 0.32
N LYS A 6 5.35 0.61 0.21
CA LYS A 6 6.44 0.39 -0.72
C LYS A 6 7.26 -0.83 -0.30
N ASP A 7 7.57 -0.94 0.99
CA ASP A 7 8.36 -2.05 1.52
C ASP A 7 7.65 -3.40 1.30
N LEU A 8 6.36 -3.48 1.68
CA LEU A 8 5.52 -4.66 1.44
C LEU A 8 5.41 -5.06 -0.04
N ARG A 9 5.46 -4.08 -0.94
CA ARG A 9 5.44 -4.33 -2.38
C ARG A 9 6.77 -4.93 -2.84
N GLU A 10 7.88 -4.35 -2.41
CA GLU A 10 9.24 -4.76 -2.80
C GLU A 10 9.60 -6.12 -2.20
N ASP A 11 9.21 -6.40 -0.95
CA ASP A 11 9.36 -7.70 -0.30
C ASP A 11 8.63 -8.85 -1.02
N ARG A 12 7.67 -8.51 -1.88
CA ARG A 12 6.88 -9.48 -2.67
C ARG A 12 7.22 -9.49 -4.15
N ASP A 13 8.27 -8.78 -4.56
CA ASP A 13 8.69 -8.63 -5.95
C ASP A 13 7.57 -8.13 -6.88
N LEU A 14 6.70 -7.26 -6.35
CA LEU A 14 5.55 -6.74 -7.09
C LEU A 14 5.86 -5.39 -7.73
N THR A 15 5.35 -5.20 -8.94
CA THR A 15 5.29 -3.90 -9.61
C THR A 15 4.13 -3.07 -9.07
N GLN A 16 4.25 -1.74 -9.14
CA GLN A 16 3.16 -0.82 -8.77
C GLN A 16 1.88 -1.11 -9.57
N THR A 17 2.00 -1.51 -10.84
CA THR A 17 0.86 -1.88 -11.69
C THR A 17 0.13 -3.12 -11.17
N GLN A 18 0.86 -4.14 -10.72
CA GLN A 18 0.27 -5.37 -10.18
C GLN A 18 -0.56 -5.08 -8.92
N VAL A 19 0.00 -4.31 -7.97
CA VAL A 19 -0.72 -3.97 -6.74
C VAL A 19 -1.92 -3.07 -7.04
N ALA A 20 -1.74 -2.04 -7.88
CA ALA A 20 -2.82 -1.14 -8.27
C ALA A 20 -3.99 -1.90 -8.90
N LYS A 21 -3.70 -2.85 -9.80
CA LYS A 21 -4.71 -3.72 -10.40
C LYS A 21 -5.41 -4.58 -9.35
N ALA A 22 -4.66 -5.17 -8.41
CA ALA A 22 -5.21 -6.03 -7.37
C ALA A 22 -6.17 -5.30 -6.42
N ILE A 23 -5.90 -4.03 -6.12
CA ILE A 23 -6.75 -3.20 -5.25
C ILE A 23 -7.72 -2.29 -6.03
N GLY A 24 -7.78 -2.41 -7.35
CA GLY A 24 -8.75 -1.70 -8.20
C GLY A 24 -8.51 -0.19 -8.29
N ILE A 25 -7.25 0.26 -8.37
CA ILE A 25 -6.89 1.66 -8.63
C ILE A 25 -5.93 1.78 -9.81
N THR A 26 -5.68 3.00 -10.28
CA THR A 26 -4.68 3.25 -11.33
C THR A 26 -3.27 3.16 -10.75
N GLN A 27 -2.30 2.73 -11.56
CA GLN A 27 -0.89 2.71 -11.15
C GLN A 27 -0.39 4.10 -10.73
N ARG A 28 -0.83 5.17 -11.40
CA ARG A 28 -0.53 6.56 -11.01
C ARG A 28 -1.00 6.87 -9.59
N LYS A 29 -2.25 6.51 -9.24
CA LYS A 29 -2.79 6.72 -7.89
C LYS A 29 -1.97 5.94 -6.85
N TYR A 30 -1.61 4.70 -7.16
CA TYR A 30 -0.75 3.90 -6.30
C TYR A 30 0.64 4.53 -6.11
N SER A 31 1.26 5.04 -7.18
CA SER A 31 2.54 5.76 -7.10
C SER A 31 2.44 7.00 -6.20
N TYR A 32 1.35 7.76 -6.28
CA TYR A 32 1.16 8.94 -5.41
C TYR A 32 1.02 8.59 -3.93
N ILE A 33 0.48 7.40 -3.63
CA ILE A 33 0.43 6.87 -2.27
C ILE A 33 1.85 6.52 -1.80
N GLU A 34 2.65 5.84 -2.62
CA GLU A 34 4.03 5.49 -2.27
C GLU A 34 4.92 6.72 -2.06
N THR A 35 4.71 7.79 -2.85
CA THR A 35 5.46 9.05 -2.73
C THR A 35 4.89 10.02 -1.69
N GLY A 36 3.77 9.70 -1.05
CA GLY A 36 3.09 10.59 -0.09
C GLY A 36 2.44 11.83 -0.70
N THR A 37 2.37 11.92 -2.04
CA THR A 37 1.71 13.02 -2.75
C THR A 37 0.19 12.97 -2.62
N GLN A 38 -0.36 11.79 -2.33
CA GLN A 38 -1.78 11.60 -2.05
C GLN A 38 -1.96 10.83 -0.74
N GLN A 39 -2.86 11.30 0.12
CA GLN A 39 -3.20 10.59 1.35
C GLN A 39 -3.98 9.31 1.07
N LEU A 40 -3.79 8.32 1.94
CA LEU A 40 -4.58 7.08 1.94
C LEU A 40 -6.02 7.38 2.37
N THR A 41 -6.97 6.86 1.60
CA THR A 41 -8.34 6.71 2.07
C THR A 41 -8.46 5.43 2.89
N ASP A 42 -9.44 5.39 3.79
CA ASP A 42 -9.87 4.21 4.52
C ASP A 42 -10.11 3.00 3.60
N GLU A 43 -10.81 3.21 2.48
CA GLU A 43 -11.09 2.16 1.51
C GLU A 43 -9.81 1.53 0.94
N ILE A 44 -8.82 2.35 0.55
CA ILE A 44 -7.56 1.85 -0.01
C ILE A 44 -6.73 1.18 1.07
N LEU A 45 -6.71 1.75 2.27
CA LEU A 45 -6.01 1.17 3.42
C LEU A 45 -6.53 -0.24 3.72
N ILE A 46 -7.85 -0.43 3.75
CA ILE A 46 -8.49 -1.74 3.96
C ILE A 46 -8.14 -2.71 2.83
N LYS A 47 -8.15 -2.25 1.57
CA LYS A 47 -7.80 -3.10 0.42
C LYS A 47 -6.33 -3.53 0.45
N LEU A 48 -5.42 -2.64 0.80
CA LEU A 48 -4.00 -2.94 0.95
C LEU A 48 -3.78 -3.92 2.11
N ALA A 49 -4.42 -3.71 3.25
CA ALA A 49 -4.34 -4.62 4.40
C ALA A 49 -4.79 -6.05 4.02
N LYS A 50 -5.91 -6.17 3.31
CA LYS A 50 -6.40 -7.46 2.81
C LYS A 50 -5.47 -8.08 1.76
N PHE A 51 -4.99 -7.29 0.81
CA PHE A 51 -4.06 -7.76 -0.24
C PHE A 51 -2.74 -8.25 0.37
N TYR A 52 -2.21 -7.50 1.33
CA TYR A 52 -0.97 -7.84 2.00
C TYR A 52 -1.16 -8.85 3.15
N GLY A 53 -2.38 -9.15 3.59
CA GLY A 53 -2.60 -10.04 4.73
C GLY A 53 -1.99 -9.50 6.03
N VAL A 54 -1.99 -8.18 6.19
CA VAL A 54 -1.46 -7.46 7.38
C VAL A 54 -2.54 -6.58 7.99
N SER A 55 -2.34 -6.11 9.22
CA SER A 55 -3.25 -5.16 9.85
C SER A 55 -3.11 -3.75 9.25
N VAL A 56 -4.14 -2.92 9.39
CA VAL A 56 -4.06 -1.50 9.03
C VAL A 56 -3.08 -0.75 9.95
N ASP A 57 -2.98 -1.17 11.22
CA ASP A 57 -2.00 -0.64 12.19
C ASP A 57 -0.57 -0.90 11.72
N TYR A 58 -0.34 -2.08 11.13
CA TYR A 58 0.94 -2.35 10.49
C TYR A 58 1.14 -1.38 9.32
N ILE A 59 0.21 -1.21 8.39
CA ILE A 59 0.44 -0.27 7.27
C ILE A 59 0.70 1.17 7.76
N LEU A 60 0.02 1.60 8.83
CA LEU A 60 0.14 2.93 9.42
C LEU A 60 1.31 3.11 10.39
N LYS A 61 2.17 2.10 10.58
CA LYS A 61 3.32 2.12 11.51
C LYS A 61 2.94 2.31 12.98
N LEU A 62 1.76 1.85 13.38
CA LEU A 62 1.29 1.85 14.76
C LEU A 62 1.67 0.54 15.51
N SER A 63 2.16 -0.47 14.79
CA SER A 63 2.60 -1.78 15.30
C SER A 63 3.77 -2.30 14.48
N ASP A 64 4.71 -3.08 15.03
CA ASP A 64 5.72 -3.83 14.24
C ASP A 64 5.30 -5.27 13.94
N LYS A 65 4.10 -5.65 14.38
CA LYS A 65 3.47 -6.96 14.23
C LYS A 65 2.16 -6.87 13.45
#